data_AF-A0A976Q497-F1
#
_entry.id   AF-A0A976Q497-F1
#
_cell.length_a   1.000
_cell.length_b   1.000
_cell.length_c   1.000
_cell.angle_alpha   90.00
_cell.angle_beta   90.00
_cell.angle_gamma   90.00
#
_symmetry.space_group_name_H-M   'P 1'
#
loop_
_entity.id
_entity.type
_entity.pdbx_description
1 polymer ?
#
loop_
_entity_poly.entity_id
_entity_poly.type
_entity_poly.pdbx_seq_one_letter_code
_entity_poly.pdbx_strand_id
1 'polypeptide(L)'
;MSGITMLSALEIFNNPADIEIIVSEEKVSGKFAIGIFRGPGHNFKPILTSQPFAETKEDAVKEVDIILRSIHEVVTKEFENKESFVSQYLNPDNKELDQAKVLNLGLISRILDELRQHQEVSTFTMFEIGD
;
A
#
# COMPACT_ATOMS: atom_id res chain seq x y z
N MET A 1 -10.63 1.47 -11.94
CA MET A 1 -11.04 0.67 -10.76
C MET A 1 -9.87 -0.25 -10.47
N SER A 2 -9.08 0.05 -9.45
CA SER A 2 -7.91 -0.75 -9.06
C SER A 2 -8.36 -2.18 -8.76
N GLY A 3 -7.70 -3.21 -9.29
CA GLY A 3 -8.07 -4.62 -9.10
C GLY A 3 -7.90 -5.17 -7.67
N ILE A 4 -7.95 -4.31 -6.65
CA ILE A 4 -7.75 -4.62 -5.24
C ILE A 4 -9.11 -4.80 -4.57
N THR A 5 -9.30 -5.95 -3.92
CA THR A 5 -10.52 -6.22 -3.13
C THR A 5 -10.54 -5.39 -1.86
N MET A 6 -11.73 -5.11 -1.31
CA MET A 6 -11.85 -4.40 -0.02
C MET A 6 -11.05 -5.10 1.10
N LEU A 7 -11.04 -6.43 1.13
CA LEU A 7 -10.24 -7.19 2.10
C LEU A 7 -8.74 -6.89 1.97
N SER A 8 -8.22 -6.84 0.74
CA SER A 8 -6.81 -6.53 0.49
C SER A 8 -6.48 -5.07 0.83
N ALA A 9 -7.41 -4.15 0.56
CA ALA A 9 -7.27 -2.75 0.95
C ALA A 9 -7.20 -2.59 2.47
N LEU A 10 -8.07 -3.29 3.22
CA LEU A 10 -8.03 -3.35 4.69
C LEU A 10 -6.76 -4.00 5.21
N GLU A 11 -6.26 -5.02 4.52
CA GLU A 11 -5.02 -5.73 4.87
C GLU A 11 -3.82 -4.77 4.81
N ILE A 12 -3.71 -3.99 3.74
CA ILE A 12 -2.68 -2.95 3.57
C ILE A 12 -2.90 -1.81 4.58
N PHE A 13 -4.12 -1.30 4.70
CA PHE A 13 -4.43 -0.12 5.51
C PHE A 13 -4.15 -0.33 7.00
N ASN A 14 -4.51 -1.50 7.54
CA ASN A 14 -4.38 -1.81 8.97
C ASN A 14 -3.02 -2.42 9.36
N ASN A 15 -2.15 -2.73 8.39
CA ASN A 15 -0.82 -3.28 8.65
C ASN A 15 0.25 -2.45 7.92
N PRO A 16 0.34 -1.13 8.17
CA PRO A 16 1.21 -0.24 7.41
C PRO A 16 2.70 -0.57 7.52
N ALA A 17 3.12 -1.24 8.60
CA ALA A 17 4.50 -1.67 8.83
C ALA A 17 4.84 -3.05 8.21
N ASP A 18 3.93 -3.63 7.45
CA ASP A 18 4.10 -4.97 6.87
C ASP A 18 3.69 -4.97 5.38
N ILE A 19 4.27 -4.03 4.64
CA ILE A 19 4.07 -3.85 3.20
C ILE A 19 5.45 -3.84 2.53
N GLU A 20 5.56 -4.54 1.41
CA GLU A 20 6.70 -4.46 0.52
C GLU A 20 6.25 -4.06 -0.88
N ILE A 21 6.93 -3.09 -1.47
CA ILE A 21 6.60 -2.57 -2.80
C ILE A 21 7.84 -2.63 -3.69
N ILE A 22 7.67 -3.21 -4.87
CA ILE A 22 8.71 -3.37 -5.87
C ILE A 22 8.29 -2.67 -7.15
N VAL A 23 9.19 -1.87 -7.71
CA VAL A 23 9.10 -1.26 -9.04
C VAL A 23 10.34 -1.70 -9.83
N SER A 24 10.15 -2.61 -10.78
CA SER A 24 11.24 -3.23 -11.54
C SER A 24 11.04 -3.10 -13.04
N GLU A 25 12.14 -2.87 -13.76
CA GLU A 25 12.19 -2.88 -15.21
C GLU A 25 12.30 -4.32 -15.75
N GLU A 26 11.49 -4.66 -16.74
CA GLU A 26 11.63 -5.91 -17.48
C GLU A 26 12.69 -5.76 -18.58
N LYS A 27 13.68 -6.65 -18.58
CA LYS A 27 14.80 -6.61 -19.53
C LYS A 27 14.41 -6.72 -21.01
N VAL A 28 13.25 -7.30 -21.32
CA VAL A 28 12.83 -7.55 -22.70
C VAL A 28 12.13 -6.34 -23.30
N SER A 29 11.14 -5.77 -22.60
CA SER A 29 10.38 -4.63 -23.09
C SER A 29 10.96 -3.27 -22.68
N GLY A 30 11.85 -3.23 -21.67
CA GLY A 30 12.30 -1.99 -21.03
C GLY A 30 11.21 -1.29 -20.20
N LYS A 31 10.05 -1.94 -20.03
CA LYS A 31 8.92 -1.39 -19.28
C LYS A 31 8.99 -1.78 -17.81
N PHE A 32 8.38 -0.95 -16.97
CA PHE A 32 8.31 -1.16 -15.54
C PHE A 32 7.02 -1.89 -15.16
N ALA A 33 7.16 -2.81 -14.21
CA ALA A 33 6.07 -3.48 -13.51
C ALA A 33 6.08 -3.10 -12.03
N ILE A 34 4.93 -3.27 -11.38
CA ILE A 34 4.78 -3.06 -9.94
C ILE A 34 4.39 -4.37 -9.25
N GLY A 35 4.86 -4.53 -8.02
CA GLY A 35 4.41 -5.55 -7.08
C GLY A 35 4.18 -4.94 -5.70
N ILE A 36 3.08 -5.30 -5.06
CA ILE A 36 2.74 -4.97 -3.67
C ILE A 36 2.51 -6.29 -2.95
N PHE A 37 3.27 -6.50 -1.89
CA PHE A 37 3.30 -7.70 -1.08
C PHE A 37 3.10 -7.34 0.39
N ARG A 38 2.74 -8.32 1.20
CA ARG A 38 2.93 -8.21 2.65
C ARG A 38 4.43 -8.26 2.97
N GLY A 39 4.82 -7.75 4.13
CA GLY A 39 6.22 -7.78 4.58
C GLY A 39 6.69 -9.16 5.04
N PRO A 40 7.88 -9.22 5.68
CA PRO A 40 8.52 -10.46 6.10
C PRO A 40 7.66 -11.34 7.03
N GLY A 41 6.78 -10.71 7.84
CA GLY A 41 5.88 -11.43 8.76
C GLY A 41 4.87 -12.35 8.06
N HIS A 42 4.65 -12.15 6.76
CA HIS A 42 3.73 -12.94 5.94
C HIS A 42 4.43 -13.56 4.72
N ASN A 43 5.75 -13.80 4.81
CA ASN A 43 6.56 -14.42 3.76
C ASN A 43 6.36 -13.77 2.37
N PHE A 44 6.26 -12.44 2.32
CA PHE A 44 6.11 -11.71 1.07
C PHE A 44 4.88 -12.14 0.25
N LYS A 45 3.77 -12.45 0.93
CA LYS A 45 2.50 -12.81 0.28
C LYS A 45 2.10 -11.73 -0.75
N PRO A 46 1.89 -12.07 -2.03
CA PRO A 46 1.48 -11.11 -3.04
C PRO A 46 0.06 -10.60 -2.79
N ILE A 47 -0.11 -9.28 -2.89
CA ILE A 47 -1.42 -8.61 -2.82
C ILE A 47 -1.82 -8.12 -4.21
N LEU A 48 -0.89 -7.47 -4.91
CA LEU A 48 -1.08 -6.97 -6.26
C LEU A 48 0.22 -7.15 -7.05
N THR A 49 0.12 -7.61 -8.29
CA THR A 49 1.23 -7.66 -9.24
C THR A 49 0.74 -7.24 -10.61
N SER A 50 1.55 -6.52 -11.36
CA SER A 50 1.24 -6.15 -12.75
C SER A 50 2.15 -6.89 -13.74
N GLN A 51 1.67 -7.03 -14.98
CA GLN A 51 2.58 -7.18 -16.11
C GLN A 51 3.34 -5.85 -16.33
N PRO A 52 4.50 -5.83 -16.99
CA PRO A 52 5.19 -4.60 -17.36
C PRO A 52 4.28 -3.69 -18.21
N PHE A 53 4.12 -2.44 -17.79
CA PHE A 53 3.15 -1.51 -18.39
C PHE A 53 3.66 -0.08 -18.53
N ALA A 54 4.52 0.38 -17.61
CA ALA A 54 4.96 1.76 -17.55
C ALA A 54 6.24 1.98 -18.37
N GLU A 55 6.30 3.08 -19.12
CA GLU A 55 7.50 3.42 -19.93
C GLU A 55 8.63 3.99 -19.06
N THR A 56 8.30 4.56 -17.89
CA THR A 56 9.27 5.12 -16.97
C THR A 56 9.03 4.63 -15.54
N LYS A 57 10.09 4.64 -14.73
CA LYS A 57 9.99 4.35 -13.29
C LYS A 57 9.00 5.28 -12.60
N GLU A 58 9.00 6.57 -12.94
CA GLU A 58 8.09 7.55 -12.34
C GLU A 58 6.62 7.26 -12.67
N ASP A 59 6.32 6.75 -13.86
CA ASP A 59 4.93 6.37 -14.20
C ASP A 59 4.47 5.14 -13.39
N ALA A 60 5.36 4.17 -13.14
CA ALA A 60 5.08 3.07 -12.23
C ALA A 60 4.90 3.54 -10.77
N VAL A 61 5.74 4.48 -10.31
CA VAL A 61 5.61 5.08 -8.96
C VAL A 61 4.30 5.86 -8.83
N LYS A 62 3.86 6.59 -9.87
CA LYS A 62 2.55 7.25 -9.88
C LYS A 62 1.38 6.26 -9.78
N GLU A 63 1.48 5.11 -10.41
CA GLU A 63 0.45 4.07 -10.26
C GLU A 63 0.39 3.55 -8.81
N VAL A 64 1.55 3.36 -8.17
CA VAL A 64 1.61 3.03 -6.74
C VAL A 64 0.96 4.13 -5.88
N ASP A 65 1.21 5.41 -6.16
CA ASP A 65 0.57 6.54 -5.47
C ASP A 65 -0.97 6.48 -5.60
N ILE A 66 -1.46 6.30 -6.82
CA ILE A 66 -2.90 6.18 -7.11
C ILE A 66 -3.51 5.03 -6.30
N ILE A 67 -2.85 3.86 -6.28
CA ILE A 67 -3.30 2.69 -5.56
C ILE A 67 -3.37 2.95 -4.05
N LEU A 68 -2.28 3.43 -3.45
CA LEU A 68 -2.18 3.64 -2.00
C LEU A 68 -3.15 4.72 -1.52
N ARG A 69 -3.29 5.82 -2.28
CA ARG A 69 -4.29 6.87 -1.97
C ARG A 69 -5.71 6.36 -2.12
N SER A 70 -5.99 5.57 -3.14
CA SER A 70 -7.31 4.95 -3.32
C SER A 70 -7.66 4.03 -2.15
N ILE A 71 -6.69 3.23 -1.66
CA ILE A 71 -6.86 2.39 -0.47
C ILE A 71 -7.16 3.27 0.75
N HIS A 72 -6.33 4.29 1.01
CA HIS A 72 -6.53 5.20 2.13
C HIS A 72 -7.91 5.85 2.10
N GLU A 73 -8.34 6.39 0.95
CA GLU A 73 -9.63 7.04 0.80
C GLU A 73 -10.79 6.07 1.00
N VAL A 74 -10.78 4.93 0.31
CA VAL A 74 -11.88 3.94 0.36
C VAL A 74 -12.02 3.36 1.76
N VAL A 75 -10.91 2.98 2.40
CA VAL A 75 -10.95 2.36 3.73
C VAL A 75 -11.33 3.41 4.80
N THR A 76 -10.83 4.64 4.71
CA THR A 76 -11.24 5.71 5.64
C THR A 76 -12.74 5.96 5.56
N LYS A 77 -13.30 6.07 4.35
CA LYS A 77 -14.75 6.18 4.13
C LYS A 77 -15.53 4.98 4.66
N GLU A 78 -14.98 3.77 4.53
CA GLU A 78 -15.59 2.57 5.08
C GLU A 78 -15.70 2.64 6.62
N PHE A 79 -14.65 3.13 7.30
CA PHE A 79 -14.67 3.33 8.74
C PHE A 79 -15.60 4.47 9.19
N GLU A 80 -15.82 5.49 8.35
CA GLU A 80 -16.83 6.53 8.60
C GLU A 80 -18.27 6.02 8.47
N ASN A 81 -18.48 4.93 7.72
CA ASN A 81 -19.78 4.31 7.54
C ASN A 81 -20.16 3.42 8.74
N LYS A 82 -20.94 3.98 9.67
CA LYS A 82 -21.41 3.29 10.88
C LYS A 82 -22.33 2.09 10.62
N GLU A 83 -22.91 1.99 9.42
CA GLU A 83 -23.76 0.86 9.02
C GLU A 83 -22.96 -0.26 8.34
N SER A 84 -21.68 -0.05 8.04
CA SER A 84 -20.82 -1.09 7.47
C SER A 84 -20.55 -2.20 8.48
N PHE A 85 -20.82 -3.44 8.07
CA PHE A 85 -20.40 -4.63 8.80
C PHE A 85 -18.88 -4.66 9.03
N VAL A 86 -18.09 -4.22 8.05
CA VAL A 86 -16.62 -4.19 8.15
C VAL A 86 -16.19 -3.19 9.23
N SER A 87 -16.78 -2.00 9.23
CA SER A 87 -16.49 -0.97 10.24
C SER A 87 -16.87 -1.44 11.64
N GLN A 88 -18.07 -2.02 11.79
CA GLN A 88 -18.52 -2.59 13.07
C GLN A 88 -17.66 -3.77 13.54
N TYR A 89 -17.13 -4.58 12.62
CA TYR A 89 -16.30 -5.72 12.96
C TYR A 89 -14.87 -5.32 13.36
N LEU A 90 -14.25 -4.40 12.61
CA LEU A 90 -12.85 -3.99 12.82
C LEU A 90 -12.70 -2.83 13.83
N ASN A 91 -13.74 -2.01 14.00
CA ASN A 91 -13.78 -0.90 14.95
C ASN A 91 -15.16 -0.83 15.65
N PRO A 92 -15.53 -1.83 16.47
CA PRO A 92 -16.86 -1.92 17.10
C PRO A 92 -17.19 -0.72 18.01
N ASP A 93 -16.17 -0.09 18.59
CA ASP A 93 -16.33 1.09 19.45
C ASP A 93 -16.48 2.40 18.66
N ASN A 94 -16.36 2.35 17.33
CA ASN A 94 -16.37 3.51 16.43
C ASN A 94 -15.41 4.63 16.89
N LYS A 95 -14.22 4.25 17.36
CA LYS A 95 -13.17 5.18 17.77
C LYS A 95 -12.59 5.87 16.53
N GLU A 96 -12.06 7.08 16.70
CA GLU A 96 -11.29 7.72 15.65
C GLU A 96 -10.09 6.84 15.27
N LEU A 97 -9.77 6.82 13.97
CA LEU A 97 -8.63 6.06 13.46
C LEU A 97 -7.32 6.65 13.97
N ASP A 98 -6.54 5.82 14.66
CA ASP A 98 -5.19 6.16 15.09
C ASP A 98 -4.27 6.26 13.86
N GLN A 99 -4.05 7.49 13.37
CA GLN A 99 -3.28 7.75 12.16
C GLN A 99 -1.84 7.22 12.23
N ALA A 100 -1.28 7.02 13.43
CA ALA A 100 0.05 6.43 13.59
C ALA A 100 0.10 4.93 13.30
N LYS A 101 -1.07 4.25 13.27
CA LYS A 101 -1.18 2.79 13.13
C LYS A 101 -1.79 2.34 11.79
N VAL A 102 -2.10 3.27 10.91
CA VAL A 102 -2.72 2.98 9.62
C VAL A 102 -1.89 3.54 8.46
N LEU A 103 -2.21 3.13 7.23
CA LEU A 103 -1.64 3.70 6.01
C LEU A 103 -2.13 5.16 5.84
N ASN A 104 -1.45 6.10 6.50
CA ASN A 104 -1.74 7.53 6.38
C ASN A 104 -1.00 8.19 5.20
N LEU A 105 -1.40 9.42 4.84
CA LEU A 105 -0.81 10.17 3.72
C LEU A 105 0.70 10.44 3.89
N GLY A 106 1.18 10.61 5.11
CA GLY A 106 2.60 10.84 5.39
C GLY A 106 3.45 9.61 5.11
N LEU A 107 2.97 8.42 5.48
CA LEU A 107 3.62 7.15 5.14
C LEU A 107 3.62 6.92 3.64
N ILE A 108 2.50 7.18 2.96
CA ILE A 108 2.42 7.10 1.49
C ILE A 108 3.49 7.97 0.84
N SER A 109 3.62 9.24 1.26
CA SER A 109 4.67 10.12 0.75
C SER A 109 6.08 9.55 0.95
N ARG A 110 6.41 9.04 2.14
CA ARG A 110 7.71 8.42 2.41
C ARG A 110 7.97 7.21 1.49
N ILE A 111 6.98 6.33 1.32
CA ILE A 111 7.08 5.17 0.44
C ILE A 111 7.43 5.59 -0.99
N LEU A 112 6.76 6.62 -1.51
CA LEU A 112 6.99 7.11 -2.88
C LEU A 112 8.38 7.74 -3.05
N ASP A 113 8.85 8.48 -2.05
CA ASP A 113 10.18 9.10 -2.07
C ASP A 113 11.30 8.05 -2.06
N GLU A 114 11.11 6.98 -1.28
CA GLU A 114 12.01 5.83 -1.27
C GLU A 114 11.95 5.07 -2.61
N LEU A 115 10.76 4.83 -3.17
CA LEU A 115 10.60 4.16 -4.47
C LEU A 115 11.20 4.95 -5.63
N ARG A 116 11.32 6.28 -5.53
CA ARG A 116 12.06 7.05 -6.56
C ARG A 116 13.54 6.73 -6.54
N GLN A 117 14.12 6.48 -5.38
CA GLN A 117 15.55 6.23 -5.18
C GLN A 117 15.92 4.75 -5.30
N HIS A 118 15.02 3.86 -4.89
CA HIS A 118 15.23 2.43 -4.77
C HIS A 118 14.26 1.65 -5.65
N GLN A 119 14.60 0.41 -6.01
CA GLN A 119 13.68 -0.48 -6.75
C GLN A 119 12.65 -1.13 -5.84
N GLU A 120 12.94 -1.19 -4.54
CA GLU A 120 12.17 -1.88 -3.53
C GLU A 120 12.07 -1.00 -2.29
N VAL A 121 10.92 -1.05 -1.63
CA VAL A 121 10.67 -0.40 -0.35
C VAL A 121 9.95 -1.39 0.56
N SER A 122 10.54 -1.64 1.73
CA SER A 122 9.92 -2.43 2.79
C SER A 122 9.50 -1.49 3.91
N THR A 123 8.20 -1.38 4.20
CA THR A 123 7.75 -0.49 5.27
C THR A 123 8.20 -0.98 6.64
N PHE A 124 8.40 -2.29 6.81
CA PHE A 124 8.95 -2.88 8.03
C PHE A 124 10.26 -2.19 8.45
N THR A 125 11.22 -2.06 7.53
CA THR A 125 12.52 -1.41 7.81
C THR A 125 12.40 0.10 7.99
N MET A 126 11.41 0.74 7.35
CA MET A 126 11.15 2.19 7.53
C MET A 126 10.66 2.55 8.93
N PHE A 127 10.03 1.61 9.63
CA PHE A 127 9.62 1.76 11.03
C PHE A 127 10.75 1.40 12.01
N GLU A 128 11.67 0.49 11.66
CA GLU A 128 12.82 0.13 12.52
C GLU A 128 13.89 1.23 12.61
N ILE A 129 13.96 2.14 11.63
CA ILE A 129 14.96 3.23 11.61
C ILE A 129 14.47 4.48 12.38
N GLY A 130 13.27 4.42 12.98
CA GLY A 130 12.66 5.53 13.72
C GLY A 130 12.50 5.27 15.21
N ASP A 131 13.61 5.20 15.94
CA ASP A 131 13.70 5.37 17.41
C ASP A 131 14.94 6.22 17.77
#